data_AF-A0A6J8B6V9-F1
#
_entry.id   AF-A0A6J8B6V9-F1
#
_cell.length_a   1.000
_cell.length_b   1.000
_cell.length_c   1.000
_cell.angle_alpha   90.00
_cell.angle_beta   90.00
_cell.angle_gamma   90.00
#
_symmetry.space_group_name_H-M   'P 1'
#
loop_
_entity.id
_entity.type
_entity.pdbx_description
1 polymer ?
#
loop_
_entity_poly.entity_id
_entity_poly.type
_entity_poly.pdbx_seq_one_letter_code
_entity_poly.pdbx_strand_id
1 'polypeptide(L)'
;MVVNLAPKKVANIVELCRTLLRKCVITIREFAQLIEKLVASEHGDLYAPVFYTTLEIQKDVELKLNKGNFDARIILSNESKQCINWWIENIHDSYKPIVFKPPDRKIESDSSMLGYGALDVTNNLTLSGVCSLSERYKHIIFLELKATFLALKAFCDRTRNEHIQFFLDNTTAIKYK
;
A
#
# COMPACT_ATOMS: atom_id res chain seq x y z
N MET A 1 -22.63 -3.09 3.62
CA MET A 1 -22.75 -3.49 2.20
C MET A 1 -21.36 -3.46 1.59
N VAL A 2 -20.96 -4.51 0.88
CA VAL A 2 -19.65 -4.63 0.23
C VAL A 2 -19.84 -4.92 -1.26
N VAL A 3 -18.84 -4.60 -2.07
CA VAL A 3 -18.74 -4.96 -3.48
C VAL A 3 -17.65 -6.01 -3.62
N ASN A 4 -17.93 -7.06 -4.39
CA ASN A 4 -16.99 -8.12 -4.73
C ASN A 4 -16.77 -8.16 -6.24
N LEU A 5 -15.64 -8.70 -6.66
CA LEU A 5 -15.37 -8.96 -8.08
C LEU A 5 -16.21 -10.16 -8.57
N ALA A 6 -16.66 -10.10 -9.82
CA ALA A 6 -17.34 -11.23 -10.45
C ALA A 6 -16.38 -12.44 -10.53
N PRO A 7 -16.83 -13.68 -10.22
CA PRO A 7 -15.95 -14.86 -10.19
C PRO A 7 -15.18 -15.09 -11.50
N LYS A 8 -15.80 -14.79 -12.65
CA LYS A 8 -15.16 -14.87 -13.96
C LYS A 8 -13.98 -13.89 -14.11
N LYS A 9 -14.10 -12.69 -13.54
CA LYS A 9 -13.06 -11.66 -13.56
C LYS A 9 -11.89 -12.04 -12.65
N VAL A 10 -12.19 -12.55 -11.46
CA VAL A 10 -11.21 -13.12 -10.52
C VAL A 10 -10.40 -14.22 -11.20
N ALA A 11 -11.07 -15.21 -11.80
CA ALA A 11 -10.40 -16.30 -12.51
C ALA A 11 -9.48 -15.81 -13.64
N ASN A 12 -9.94 -14.84 -14.44
CA ASN A 12 -9.14 -14.25 -15.52
C ASN A 12 -7.86 -13.58 -15.01
N ILE A 13 -7.96 -12.82 -13.92
CA ILE A 13 -6.79 -12.13 -13.33
C ILE A 13 -5.80 -13.15 -12.79
N VAL A 14 -6.26 -14.15 -12.04
CA VAL A 14 -5.41 -15.22 -11.50
C VAL A 14 -4.66 -15.95 -12.62
N GLU A 15 -5.34 -16.27 -13.72
CA GLU A 15 -4.73 -16.91 -14.87
C GLU A 15 -3.64 -16.04 -15.52
N LEU A 16 -3.88 -14.74 -15.68
CA LEU A 16 -2.89 -13.81 -16.22
C LEU A 16 -1.68 -13.64 -15.32
N CYS A 17 -1.90 -13.48 -14.00
CA CYS A 17 -0.85 -13.41 -13.01
C CYS A 17 0.06 -14.65 -13.09
N ARG A 18 -0.54 -15.85 -13.09
CA ARG A 18 0.20 -17.11 -13.21
C ARG A 18 0.94 -17.22 -14.54
N THR A 19 0.33 -16.78 -15.64
CA THR A 19 0.95 -16.81 -16.97
C THR A 19 2.17 -15.89 -17.03
N LEU A 20 2.07 -14.68 -16.48
CA LEU A 20 3.16 -13.72 -16.41
C LEU A 20 4.30 -14.21 -15.51
N LEU A 21 4.01 -14.79 -14.35
CA LEU A 21 5.03 -15.33 -13.44
C LEU A 21 5.80 -16.52 -14.03
N ARG A 22 5.19 -17.29 -14.93
CA ARG A 22 5.86 -18.40 -15.64
C ARG A 22 6.85 -17.93 -16.70
N LYS A 23 6.73 -16.69 -17.19
CA LYS A 23 7.65 -16.13 -18.17
C LYS A 23 8.89 -15.61 -17.48
N CYS A 24 10.07 -15.98 -18.00
CA CYS A 24 11.34 -15.45 -17.52
C CYS A 24 11.54 -13.98 -17.94
N VAL A 25 11.05 -13.64 -19.14
CA VAL A 25 11.16 -12.32 -19.76
C VAL A 25 9.81 -11.98 -20.38
N ILE A 26 9.34 -10.74 -20.17
CA ILE A 26 8.07 -10.22 -20.70
C ILE A 26 8.30 -8.91 -21.42
N THR A 27 7.32 -8.45 -22.22
CA THR A 27 7.35 -7.08 -22.72
C THR A 27 6.71 -6.12 -21.73
N ILE A 28 7.11 -4.84 -21.78
CA ILE A 28 6.46 -3.79 -21.00
C ILE A 28 4.96 -3.71 -21.34
N ARG A 29 4.58 -3.97 -22.60
CA ARG A 29 3.19 -4.05 -23.06
C ARG A 29 2.40 -5.12 -22.32
N GLU A 30 2.93 -6.34 -22.23
CA GLU A 30 2.29 -7.42 -21.47
C GLU A 30 2.13 -7.05 -19.99
N PHE A 31 3.14 -6.38 -19.43
CA PHE A 31 3.09 -5.92 -18.05
C PHE A 31 2.03 -4.85 -17.82
N ALA A 32 1.94 -3.86 -18.71
CA ALA A 32 0.91 -2.81 -18.69
C ALA A 32 -0.51 -3.38 -18.79
N GLN A 33 -0.74 -4.37 -19.67
CA GLN A 33 -2.03 -5.04 -19.81
C GLN A 33 -2.48 -5.76 -18.53
N LEU A 34 -1.54 -6.36 -17.78
CA LEU A 34 -1.86 -6.90 -16.46
C LEU A 34 -2.26 -5.76 -15.51
N ILE A 35 -1.43 -4.72 -15.40
CA ILE A 35 -1.67 -3.58 -14.50
C ILE A 35 -3.04 -2.97 -14.76
N GLU A 36 -3.42 -2.72 -16.00
CA GLU A 36 -4.74 -2.17 -16.36
C GLU A 36 -5.91 -3.03 -15.85
N LYS A 37 -5.78 -4.36 -15.90
CA LYS A 37 -6.79 -5.27 -15.38
C LYS A 37 -6.85 -5.26 -13.85
N LEU A 38 -5.71 -5.09 -13.19
CA LEU A 38 -5.63 -4.95 -11.74
C LEU A 38 -6.27 -3.63 -11.27
N VAL A 39 -5.94 -2.52 -11.94
CA VAL A 39 -6.55 -1.19 -11.71
C VAL A 39 -8.06 -1.25 -11.92
N ALA A 40 -8.53 -1.89 -13.00
CA ALA A 40 -9.95 -2.07 -13.25
C ALA A 40 -10.67 -2.92 -12.17
N SER A 41 -9.92 -3.57 -11.27
CA SER A 41 -10.45 -4.42 -10.19
C SER A 41 -10.49 -3.70 -8.84
N GLU A 42 -10.00 -2.46 -8.76
CA GLU A 42 -9.98 -1.64 -7.55
C GLU A 42 -11.36 -1.45 -6.89
N HIS A 43 -12.44 -1.50 -7.67
CA HIS A 43 -13.80 -1.34 -7.16
C HIS A 43 -14.28 -2.53 -6.31
N GLY A 44 -13.65 -3.70 -6.45
CA GLY A 44 -14.01 -4.92 -5.74
C GLY A 44 -12.91 -5.44 -4.81
N ASP A 45 -11.86 -4.65 -4.57
CA ASP A 45 -10.75 -4.99 -3.69
C ASP A 45 -10.23 -3.72 -3.02
N LEU A 46 -10.33 -3.67 -1.69
CA LEU A 46 -9.88 -2.55 -0.88
C LEU A 46 -8.37 -2.30 -0.97
N TYR A 47 -7.57 -3.35 -1.11
CA TYR A 47 -6.11 -3.29 -1.02
C TYR A 47 -5.42 -3.23 -2.38
N ALA A 48 -6.16 -3.42 -3.46
CA ALA A 48 -5.67 -3.36 -4.83
C ALA A 48 -4.70 -2.19 -5.13
N PRO A 49 -4.97 -0.94 -4.71
CA PRO A 49 -4.06 0.19 -4.95
C PRO A 49 -2.63 -0.06 -4.53
N VAL A 50 -2.44 -0.61 -3.33
CA VAL A 50 -1.10 -0.85 -2.77
C VAL A 50 -0.30 -1.77 -3.70
N PHE A 51 -0.94 -2.80 -4.23
CA PHE A 51 -0.26 -3.83 -5.00
C PHE A 51 -0.08 -3.48 -6.47
N TYR A 52 -1.03 -2.80 -7.12
CA TYR A 52 -0.80 -2.37 -8.51
C TYR A 52 0.11 -1.14 -8.61
N THR A 53 0.15 -0.24 -7.61
CA THR A 53 1.05 0.92 -7.65
C THR A 53 2.52 0.50 -7.64
N THR A 54 2.90 -0.53 -6.89
CA THR A 54 4.27 -1.09 -6.97
C THR A 54 4.62 -1.57 -8.38
N LEU A 55 3.66 -2.18 -9.10
CA LEU A 55 3.85 -2.62 -10.47
C LEU A 55 3.94 -1.44 -11.45
N GLU A 56 3.12 -0.40 -11.26
CA GLU A 56 3.19 0.84 -12.02
C GLU A 56 4.55 1.53 -11.89
N ILE A 57 5.11 1.58 -10.68
CA ILE A 57 6.45 2.12 -10.44
C ILE A 57 7.49 1.36 -11.26
N GLN A 58 7.49 0.02 -11.24
CA GLN A 58 8.44 -0.75 -12.07
C GLN A 58 8.21 -0.46 -13.56
N LYS A 59 6.96 -0.49 -14.03
CA LYS A 59 6.63 -0.21 -15.44
C LYS A 59 7.18 1.15 -15.88
N ASP A 60 7.00 2.17 -15.07
CA ASP A 60 7.42 3.54 -15.40
C ASP A 60 8.94 3.69 -15.41
N VAL A 61 9.65 3.04 -14.49
CA VAL A 61 11.11 2.98 -14.49
C VAL A 61 11.59 2.32 -15.79
N GLU A 62 11.05 1.16 -16.14
CA GLU A 62 11.44 0.42 -17.33
C GLU A 62 11.12 1.19 -18.62
N LEU A 63 9.96 1.87 -18.70
CA LEU A 63 9.62 2.72 -19.83
C LEU A 63 10.59 3.88 -20.00
N LYS A 64 11.00 4.54 -18.91
CA LYS A 64 11.99 5.62 -18.94
C LYS A 64 13.34 5.12 -19.45
N LEU A 65 13.79 3.97 -18.97
CA LEU A 65 15.06 3.36 -19.40
C LEU A 65 15.02 2.96 -20.89
N ASN A 66 13.85 2.51 -21.37
CA ASN A 66 13.66 2.05 -22.75
C ASN A 66 13.08 3.14 -23.68
N LYS A 67 13.17 4.42 -23.30
CA LYS A 67 12.73 5.58 -24.12
C LYS A 67 11.28 5.46 -24.61
N GLY A 68 10.40 4.91 -23.78
CA GLY A 68 8.97 4.72 -24.08
C GLY A 68 8.65 3.51 -24.97
N ASN A 69 9.61 2.62 -25.24
CA ASN A 69 9.37 1.43 -26.05
C ASN A 69 8.61 0.35 -25.25
N PHE A 70 7.31 0.20 -25.53
CA PHE A 70 6.47 -0.84 -24.90
C PHE A 70 6.82 -2.28 -25.31
N ASP A 71 7.50 -2.46 -26.44
CA ASP A 71 7.92 -3.78 -26.91
C ASP A 71 9.30 -4.19 -26.38
N ALA A 72 9.91 -3.33 -25.56
CA ALA A 72 11.13 -3.66 -24.82
C ALA A 72 10.89 -4.83 -23.85
N ARG A 73 11.93 -5.67 -23.70
CA ARG A 73 11.91 -6.87 -22.87
C ARG A 73 12.46 -6.57 -21.47
N ILE A 74 11.71 -6.97 -20.45
CA ILE A 74 12.03 -6.72 -19.04
C ILE A 74 11.93 -8.00 -18.22
N ILE A 75 12.54 -7.97 -17.03
CA ILE A 75 12.43 -9.01 -16.02
C ILE A 75 11.68 -8.42 -14.82
N LEU A 76 10.70 -9.14 -14.30
CA LEU A 76 9.97 -8.71 -13.10
C LEU A 76 10.91 -8.68 -11.89
N SER A 77 10.88 -7.57 -11.14
CA SER A 77 11.61 -7.47 -9.88
C SER A 77 11.05 -8.44 -8.84
N ASN A 78 11.80 -8.68 -7.77
CA ASN A 78 11.31 -9.56 -6.70
C ASN A 78 10.05 -8.99 -6.03
N GLU A 79 10.01 -7.67 -5.84
CA GLU A 79 8.87 -6.93 -5.29
C GLU A 79 7.64 -7.08 -6.19
N SER A 80 7.79 -6.92 -7.51
CA SER A 80 6.68 -7.10 -8.44
C SER A 80 6.16 -8.54 -8.45
N LYS A 81 7.05 -9.54 -8.35
CA LYS A 81 6.63 -10.94 -8.22
C LYS A 81 5.84 -11.18 -6.93
N GLN A 82 6.26 -10.57 -5.82
CA GLN A 82 5.53 -10.65 -4.55
C GLN A 82 4.15 -9.99 -4.66
N CYS A 83 4.04 -8.82 -5.30
CA CYS A 83 2.75 -8.18 -5.54
C CYS A 83 1.83 -9.03 -6.41
N ILE A 84 2.35 -9.64 -7.49
CA ILE A 84 1.56 -10.53 -8.35
C ILE A 84 1.12 -11.80 -7.60
N ASN A 85 1.96 -12.36 -6.74
CA ASN A 85 1.59 -13.50 -5.90
C ASN A 85 0.50 -13.13 -4.88
N TRP A 86 0.59 -11.95 -4.25
CA TRP A 86 -0.46 -11.46 -3.36
C TRP A 86 -1.82 -11.45 -4.08
N TRP A 87 -1.87 -10.98 -5.32
CA TRP A 87 -3.11 -11.01 -6.11
C TRP A 87 -3.63 -12.44 -6.30
N ILE A 88 -2.77 -13.43 -6.58
CA ILE A 88 -3.20 -14.84 -6.73
C ILE A 88 -3.80 -15.40 -5.43
N GLU A 89 -3.23 -15.03 -4.29
CA GLU A 89 -3.61 -15.54 -2.98
C GLU A 89 -4.87 -14.86 -2.42
N ASN A 90 -5.09 -13.58 -2.71
CA ASN A 90 -6.07 -12.75 -1.99
C ASN A 90 -7.29 -12.34 -2.82
N ILE A 91 -7.21 -12.35 -4.16
CA ILE A 91 -8.27 -11.81 -5.02
C ILE A 91 -9.59 -12.61 -4.95
N HIS A 92 -9.54 -13.87 -4.51
CA HIS A 92 -10.73 -14.71 -4.36
C HIS A 92 -11.64 -14.21 -3.24
N ASP A 93 -11.04 -13.75 -2.14
CA ASP A 93 -11.74 -13.26 -0.96
C ASP A 93 -11.81 -11.73 -0.93
N SER A 94 -11.50 -11.07 -2.06
CA SER A 94 -11.44 -9.61 -2.11
C SER A 94 -12.83 -8.99 -2.00
N TYR A 95 -12.89 -7.88 -1.28
CA TYR A 95 -14.07 -7.04 -1.16
C TYR A 95 -13.69 -5.58 -0.96
N LYS A 96 -14.61 -4.68 -1.31
CA LYS A 96 -14.53 -3.25 -0.99
C LYS A 96 -15.81 -2.81 -0.29
N PRO A 97 -15.76 -2.30 0.95
CA PRO A 97 -16.93 -1.73 1.60
C PRO A 97 -17.48 -0.52 0.83
N ILE A 98 -18.80 -0.47 0.63
CA ILE A 98 -19.46 0.73 0.05
C ILE A 98 -19.50 1.85 1.08
N VAL A 99 -19.71 1.47 2.34
CA VAL A 99 -19.69 2.36 3.49
C VAL A 99 -18.75 1.75 4.51
N PHE A 100 -17.70 2.48 4.86
CA PHE A 100 -16.83 2.09 5.96
C PHE A 100 -17.59 2.24 7.28
N LYS A 101 -17.44 1.25 8.15
CA LYS A 101 -17.88 1.40 9.54
C LYS A 101 -17.05 2.50 10.20
N PRO A 102 -17.61 3.22 11.20
CA PRO A 102 -16.80 4.11 12.02
C PRO A 102 -15.57 3.35 12.54
N PRO A 103 -14.41 4.02 12.66
CA PRO A 103 -13.21 3.36 13.15
C PRO A 103 -13.42 2.90 14.60
N ASP A 104 -12.89 1.73 14.91
CA ASP A 104 -12.85 1.19 16.26
C ASP A 104 -11.94 2.05 17.15
N ARG A 105 -10.89 2.63 16.55
CA ARG A 105 -9.92 3.47 17.25
C ARG A 105 -9.52 4.70 16.46
N LYS A 106 -9.35 5.83 17.14
CA LYS A 106 -8.79 7.06 16.58
C LYS A 106 -7.46 7.37 17.26
N ILE A 107 -6.41 7.52 16.45
CA ILE A 107 -5.07 7.82 16.93
C ILE A 107 -4.58 9.09 16.23
N GLU A 108 -4.12 10.04 17.03
CA GLU A 108 -3.50 11.27 16.56
C GLU A 108 -2.00 11.16 16.82
N SER A 109 -1.17 11.55 15.87
CA SER A 109 0.27 11.63 16.10
C SER A 109 0.84 12.91 15.52
N ASP A 110 1.81 13.47 16.24
CA ASP A 110 2.52 14.69 15.86
C ASP A 110 4.02 14.47 16.08
N SER A 111 4.83 15.13 15.26
CA SER A 111 6.28 15.09 15.39
C SER A 111 6.91 16.44 15.10
N SER A 112 8.00 16.71 15.80
CA SER A 112 8.82 17.90 15.61
C SER A 112 10.30 17.51 15.64
N MET A 113 11.18 18.47 15.36
CA MET A 113 12.62 18.28 15.52
C MET A 113 13.04 18.02 16.97
N LEU A 114 12.21 18.37 17.96
CA LEU A 114 12.53 18.19 19.37
C LEU A 114 12.04 16.85 19.92
N GLY A 115 10.89 16.39 19.45
CA GLY A 115 10.23 15.20 19.97
C GLY A 115 9.01 14.81 19.16
N TYR A 116 8.39 13.71 19.57
CA TYR A 116 7.18 13.17 18.97
C TYR A 116 6.15 12.87 20.05
N GLY A 117 4.88 12.85 19.63
CA GLY A 117 3.75 12.53 20.48
C GLY A 117 2.70 11.73 19.73
N ALA A 118 1.93 10.94 20.46
CA ALA A 118 0.72 10.32 19.96
C ALA A 118 -0.33 10.20 21.06
N LEU A 119 -1.60 10.30 20.67
CA LEU A 119 -2.77 10.19 21.52
C LEU A 119 -3.72 9.16 20.91
N ASP A 120 -4.01 8.10 21.64
CA ASP A 120 -5.17 7.25 21.38
C ASP A 120 -6.40 7.93 22.00
N VAL A 121 -7.22 8.54 21.16
CA VAL A 121 -8.42 9.29 21.56
C VAL A 121 -9.47 8.36 22.14
N THR A 122 -9.52 7.11 21.68
CA THR A 122 -10.53 6.13 22.12
C THR A 122 -10.25 5.62 23.52
N ASN A 123 -8.99 5.30 23.82
CA ASN A 123 -8.60 4.74 25.12
C ASN A 123 -7.96 5.77 26.07
N ASN A 124 -7.84 7.02 25.62
CA ASN A 124 -7.20 8.12 26.33
C ASN A 124 -5.75 7.79 26.77
N LEU A 125 -4.99 7.14 25.89
CA LEU A 125 -3.59 6.79 26.12
C LEU A 125 -2.68 7.77 25.40
N THR A 126 -1.58 8.15 26.05
CA THR A 126 -0.60 9.06 25.49
C THR A 126 0.76 8.39 25.35
N LEU A 127 1.47 8.79 24.31
CA LEU A 127 2.85 8.42 24.06
C LEU A 127 3.60 9.71 23.73
N SER A 128 4.76 9.90 24.33
CA SER A 128 5.66 11.00 23.95
C SER A 128 7.11 10.58 24.10
N GLY A 129 7.98 11.23 23.33
CA GLY A 129 9.40 10.96 23.38
C GLY A 129 10.23 12.07 22.74
N VAL A 130 11.53 12.02 22.98
CA VAL A 130 12.49 13.00 22.47
C VAL A 130 13.15 12.45 21.21
N CYS A 131 13.30 13.29 20.18
CA CYS A 131 14.04 12.95 18.98
C CYS A 131 15.55 12.99 19.29
N SER A 132 16.27 11.93 18.91
CA SER A 132 17.72 11.89 19.09
C SER A 132 18.40 12.96 18.24
N LEU A 133 19.64 13.36 18.58
CA LEU A 133 20.35 14.40 17.85
C LEU A 133 20.50 14.08 16.35
N SER A 134 20.72 12.82 15.99
CA SER A 134 20.80 12.39 14.59
C SER A 134 19.46 12.43 13.87
N GLU A 135 18.35 12.27 14.59
CA GLU A 135 17.00 12.35 14.05
C GLU A 135 16.57 13.78 13.76
N ARG A 136 17.09 14.76 14.50
CA ARG A 136 16.79 16.19 14.26
C ARG A 136 17.21 16.67 12.87
N TYR A 137 18.18 16.00 12.26
CA TYR A 137 18.64 16.27 10.89
C TYR A 137 17.84 15.53 9.81
N LYS A 138 16.88 14.68 10.19
CA LYS A 138 16.00 14.00 9.25
C LYS A 138 14.88 14.93 8.79
N HIS A 139 14.37 14.65 7.60
CA HIS A 139 13.23 15.38 7.06
C HIS A 139 11.99 15.19 7.94
N ILE A 140 11.14 16.21 8.06
CA ILE A 140 9.95 16.17 8.93
C ILE A 140 9.03 14.98 8.62
N ILE A 141 8.81 14.67 7.34
CA ILE A 141 8.06 13.47 6.88
C ILE A 141 8.58 12.17 7.52
N PHE A 142 9.90 12.03 7.66
CA PHE A 142 10.46 10.84 8.29
C PHE A 142 10.12 10.78 9.78
N LEU A 143 10.14 11.93 10.47
CA LEU A 143 9.80 12.02 11.89
C LEU A 143 8.32 11.75 12.14
N GLU A 144 7.44 12.24 11.27
CA GLU A 144 6.00 12.00 11.36
C GLU A 144 5.70 10.51 11.16
N LEU A 145 6.23 9.89 10.11
CA LEU A 145 6.08 8.45 9.86
C LEU A 145 6.62 7.60 11.01
N LYS A 146 7.75 8.03 11.60
CA LYS A 146 8.31 7.37 12.78
C LYS A 146 7.38 7.50 13.99
N ALA A 147 6.82 8.68 14.25
CA ALA A 147 5.87 8.90 15.33
C ALA A 147 4.62 8.00 15.17
N THR A 148 4.06 7.93 13.96
CA THR A 148 2.96 7.03 13.61
C THR A 148 3.31 5.57 13.85
N PHE A 149 4.49 5.13 13.41
CA PHE A 149 4.96 3.76 13.63
C PHE A 149 5.10 3.41 15.11
N LEU A 150 5.63 4.33 15.92
CA LEU A 150 5.74 4.14 17.36
C LEU A 150 4.38 4.12 18.04
N ALA A 151 3.44 4.97 17.61
CA ALA A 151 2.06 4.97 18.09
C ALA A 151 1.36 3.63 17.79
N LEU A 152 1.51 3.10 16.57
CA LEU A 152 1.02 1.78 16.20
C LEU A 152 1.59 0.69 17.10
N LYS A 153 2.91 0.71 17.33
CA LYS A 153 3.55 -0.27 18.23
C LYS A 153 3.09 -0.14 19.68
N ALA A 154 2.88 1.08 20.19
CA ALA A 154 2.50 1.27 21.58
C ALA A 154 1.02 0.92 21.82
N PHE A 155 0.14 1.35 20.93
CA PHE A 155 -1.31 1.27 21.15
C PHE A 155 -1.93 0.03 20.51
N CYS A 156 -1.32 -0.54 19.47
CA CYS A 156 -1.92 -1.56 18.60
C CYS A 156 -1.14 -2.89 18.54
N ASP A 157 -0.15 -3.12 19.40
CA ASP A 157 0.68 -4.35 19.37
C ASP A 157 -0.17 -5.64 19.44
N ARG A 158 -1.20 -5.61 20.28
CA ARG A 158 -2.10 -6.74 20.54
C ARG A 158 -3.44 -6.65 19.82
N THR A 159 -3.70 -5.59 19.04
CA THR A 159 -4.96 -5.46 18.33
C THR A 159 -4.92 -6.28 17.03
N ARG A 160 -6.06 -6.87 16.68
CA ARG A 160 -6.22 -7.66 15.45
C ARG A 160 -7.60 -7.36 14.88
N ASN A 161 -7.68 -7.20 13.57
CA ASN A 161 -8.94 -6.92 12.85
C ASN A 161 -9.69 -5.65 13.34
N GLU A 162 -8.97 -4.62 13.79
CA GLU A 162 -9.54 -3.32 14.15
C GLU A 162 -9.34 -2.31 13.02
N HIS A 163 -10.38 -1.51 12.73
CA HIS A 163 -10.30 -0.35 11.86
C HIS A 163 -9.77 0.84 12.65
N ILE A 164 -8.53 1.22 12.39
CA ILE A 164 -7.86 2.34 13.07
C ILE A 164 -7.81 3.53 12.12
N GLN A 165 -8.35 4.67 12.55
CA GLN A 165 -8.20 5.93 11.86
C GLN A 165 -7.02 6.70 12.46
N PHE A 166 -6.01 6.98 11.64
CA PHE A 166 -4.88 7.81 12.01
C PHE A 166 -5.05 9.24 11.49
N PHE A 167 -4.75 10.21 12.35
CA PHE A 167 -4.65 11.62 12.00
C PHE A 167 -3.18 12.03 11.96
N LEU A 168 -2.75 12.45 10.77
CA LEU A 168 -1.43 13.00 10.50
C LEU A 168 -1.61 14.42 9.96
N ASP A 169 -0.70 15.31 10.32
CA ASP A 169 -0.66 16.71 9.91
C ASP A 169 -0.05 16.90 8.50
N ASN A 170 0.67 15.91 7.99
CA ASN A 170 1.33 15.99 6.69
C ASN A 170 0.75 15.02 5.65
N THR A 171 0.06 15.60 4.68
CA THR A 171 -0.47 14.85 3.54
C THR A 171 0.60 14.16 2.69
N THR A 172 1.86 14.61 2.75
CA THR A 172 2.97 14.00 1.99
C THR A 172 3.39 12.66 2.57
N ALA A 173 3.19 12.44 3.88
CA ALA A 173 3.49 11.16 4.52
C ALA A 173 2.64 10.00 3.97
N ILE A 174 1.45 10.29 3.44
CA ILE A 174 0.49 9.27 2.94
C ILE A 174 0.35 9.32 1.41
N LYS A 175 1.05 10.22 0.70
CA LYS A 175 0.93 10.31 -0.76
C LYS A 175 1.61 9.12 -1.44
N TYR A 176 0.79 8.18 -1.89
CA TYR A 176 1.12 7.32 -3.03
C TYR A 176 1.12 8.21 -4.28
N LYS A 177 2.29 8.45 -4.85
CA LYS A 177 2.46 9.14 -6.13
C LYS A 177 2.83 8.12 -7.19
#